data_AF-A0A1A2EED6-F1
#
_entry.id   AF-A0A1A2EED6-F1
#
_cell.length_a   1.000
_cell.length_b   1.000
_cell.length_c   1.000
_cell.angle_alpha   90.00
_cell.angle_beta   90.00
_cell.angle_gamma   90.00
#
_symmetry.space_group_name_H-M   'P 1'
#
loop_
_entity.id
_entity.type
_entity.pdbx_description
1 polymer ?
#
loop_
_entity_poly.entity_id
_entity_poly.type
_entity_poly.pdbx_seq_one_letter_code
_entity_poly.pdbx_strand_id
1 'polypeptide(L)'
;MRARLITAALVAVLLGASGCERQQDSPPGTDPGAAVPVSVVRHGNEITVAGTVSDPAARRALLDAVITSTDDVTVIDRLDVAPGVTTPNFSGSAPVFEAAAAIGDFALSVSGDTVTLTGTAAKAAEAAAVAEAAKDAWPRAGIANELAIG
;
A
#
# COMPACT_ATOMS: atom_id res chain seq x y z
N MET A 1 24.97 -75.72 2.58
CA MET A 1 26.15 -75.03 2.00
C MET A 1 25.89 -73.53 2.01
N ARG A 2 26.83 -72.79 2.63
CA ARG A 2 27.24 -71.38 2.47
C ARG A 2 26.30 -70.37 1.76
N ALA A 3 25.83 -69.40 2.57
CA ALA A 3 25.78 -67.94 2.41
C ALA A 3 25.87 -67.29 1.01
N ARG A 4 25.07 -66.22 0.78
CA ARG A 4 25.56 -64.83 0.67
C ARG A 4 24.44 -63.77 0.62
N LEU A 5 24.79 -62.61 1.21
CA LEU A 5 24.10 -61.30 1.30
C LEU A 5 23.83 -60.70 -0.11
N ILE A 6 22.93 -59.73 -0.34
CA ILE A 6 23.17 -58.27 -0.21
C ILE A 6 21.84 -57.50 -0.49
N THR A 7 21.52 -56.58 0.42
CA THR A 7 20.97 -55.20 0.31
C THR A 7 20.25 -54.71 -0.95
N ALA A 8 19.06 -54.11 -0.81
CA ALA A 8 18.70 -52.85 -1.51
C ALA A 8 17.38 -52.20 -0.98
N ALA A 9 17.54 -50.93 -0.59
CA ALA A 9 16.62 -49.79 -0.69
C ALA A 9 15.28 -49.79 0.06
N LEU A 10 15.33 -49.03 1.16
CA LEU A 10 14.26 -48.52 2.00
C LEU A 10 13.81 -47.15 1.46
N VAL A 11 12.54 -47.00 1.08
CA VAL A 11 11.77 -45.75 1.20
C VAL A 11 10.29 -46.13 1.38
N ALA A 12 9.87 -46.24 2.64
CA ALA A 12 8.46 -46.36 2.99
C ALA A 12 7.85 -44.96 3.09
N VAL A 13 6.81 -44.74 2.29
CA VAL A 13 5.88 -43.62 2.37
C VAL A 13 5.29 -43.55 3.78
N LEU A 14 5.41 -42.40 4.44
CA LEU A 14 4.71 -42.10 5.70
C LEU A 14 3.66 -41.01 5.44
N LEU A 15 2.41 -41.44 5.36
CA LEU A 15 1.25 -40.62 5.71
C LEU A 15 1.26 -40.39 7.23
N GLY A 16 1.33 -39.13 7.65
CA GLY A 16 0.97 -38.66 8.99
C GLY A 16 0.33 -37.27 8.81
N ALA A 17 -1.00 -37.18 8.91
CA ALA A 17 -1.72 -36.86 10.15
C ALA A 17 -1.60 -35.38 10.54
N SER A 18 -2.73 -34.69 10.43
CA SER A 18 -3.21 -33.69 11.39
C SER A 18 -2.28 -32.50 11.68
N GLY A 19 -2.48 -31.42 10.93
CA GLY A 19 -1.95 -30.10 11.24
C GLY A 19 -2.96 -28.99 10.92
N CYS A 20 -4.17 -29.10 11.44
CA CYS A 20 -5.05 -27.94 11.62
C CYS A 20 -4.56 -27.17 12.86
N GLU A 21 -3.52 -26.35 12.72
CA GLU A 21 -3.00 -25.47 13.78
C GLU A 21 -2.42 -24.24 13.07
N ARG A 22 -2.95 -23.01 13.13
CA ARG A 22 -3.75 -22.32 14.14
C ARG A 22 -4.68 -21.32 13.46
N GLN A 23 -5.97 -21.63 13.35
CA GLN A 23 -6.96 -20.56 13.37
C GLN A 23 -7.20 -20.27 14.86
N GLN A 24 -6.31 -19.45 15.42
CA GLN A 24 -6.51 -18.89 16.75
C GLN A 24 -7.75 -18.01 16.68
N ASP A 25 -8.84 -18.56 17.19
CA ASP A 25 -9.94 -17.83 17.81
C ASP A 25 -9.31 -16.79 18.76
N SER A 26 -9.14 -15.58 18.23
CA SER A 26 -9.04 -14.39 19.06
C SER A 26 -10.40 -13.72 18.96
N PRO A 27 -11.03 -13.30 20.07
CA PRO A 27 -12.14 -12.36 19.98
C PRO A 27 -11.68 -11.16 19.14
N PRO A 28 -12.56 -10.42 18.44
CA PRO A 28 -12.19 -9.19 17.75
C PRO A 28 -11.83 -8.13 18.81
N GLY A 29 -10.67 -8.30 19.43
CA GLY A 29 -9.94 -7.22 20.03
C GLY A 29 -9.54 -6.34 18.87
N THR A 30 -10.10 -5.14 18.84
CA THR A 30 -9.51 -3.97 18.20
C THR A 30 -8.01 -4.04 18.47
N ASP A 31 -7.22 -4.46 17.47
CA ASP A 31 -5.79 -4.26 17.47
C ASP A 31 -5.61 -2.74 17.41
N PRO A 32 -5.18 -2.09 18.50
CA PRO A 32 -5.02 -0.65 18.50
C PRO A 32 -3.86 -0.33 17.57
N GLY A 33 -4.17 0.17 16.37
CA GLY A 33 -3.20 0.65 15.43
C GLY A 33 -2.81 -0.28 14.29
N ALA A 34 -3.65 -1.28 13.94
CA ALA A 34 -3.49 -2.00 12.68
C ALA A 34 -3.40 -1.00 11.51
N ALA A 35 -2.26 -1.00 10.82
CA ALA A 35 -2.05 -0.15 9.66
C ALA A 35 -2.90 -0.67 8.51
N VAL A 36 -3.85 0.15 8.08
CA VAL A 36 -4.78 -0.19 6.99
C VAL A 36 -4.26 0.38 5.68
N PRO A 37 -4.36 -0.38 4.58
CA PRO A 37 -3.88 0.10 3.30
C PRO A 37 -4.76 1.24 2.78
N VAL A 38 -4.11 2.29 2.30
CA VAL A 38 -4.76 3.41 1.59
C VAL A 38 -4.15 3.50 0.21
N SER A 39 -4.97 3.68 -0.81
CA SER A 39 -4.55 3.75 -2.21
C SER A 39 -5.20 4.94 -2.89
N VAL A 40 -4.42 5.64 -3.71
CA VAL A 40 -4.85 6.72 -4.59
C VAL A 40 -4.36 6.34 -5.97
N VAL A 41 -5.26 6.12 -6.92
CA VAL A 41 -4.92 5.73 -8.28
C VAL A 41 -5.53 6.74 -9.23
N ARG A 42 -4.68 7.37 -10.04
CA ARG A 42 -5.07 8.26 -11.11
C ARG A 42 -5.05 7.53 -12.44
N HIS A 43 -6.07 7.78 -13.23
CA HIS A 43 -6.18 7.33 -14.60
C HIS A 43 -6.73 8.48 -15.46
N GLY A 44 -5.82 9.28 -16.02
CA GLY A 44 -6.17 10.51 -16.73
C GLY A 44 -6.77 11.56 -15.79
N ASN A 45 -8.04 11.92 -15.99
CA ASN A 45 -8.77 12.88 -15.16
C ASN A 45 -9.57 12.20 -14.03
N GLU A 46 -9.60 10.87 -13.96
CA GLU A 46 -10.26 10.15 -12.87
C GLU A 46 -9.25 9.79 -11.78
N ILE A 47 -9.57 10.08 -10.52
CA ILE A 47 -8.78 9.67 -9.36
C ILE A 47 -9.66 8.83 -8.44
N THR A 48 -9.29 7.56 -8.26
CA THR A 48 -9.91 6.68 -7.28
C THR A 48 -9.13 6.73 -5.99
N VAL A 49 -9.80 7.05 -4.89
CA VAL A 49 -9.23 7.03 -3.54
C VAL A 49 -9.93 5.91 -2.77
N ALA A 50 -9.19 4.91 -2.30
CA ALA A 50 -9.74 3.73 -1.64
C ALA A 50 -8.91 3.31 -0.43
N GLY A 51 -9.55 2.72 0.57
CA GLY A 51 -8.89 2.25 1.79
C GLY A 51 -9.68 2.62 3.03
N THR A 52 -8.99 2.65 4.17
CA THR A 52 -9.60 3.00 5.45
C THR A 52 -8.79 4.08 6.13
N VAL A 53 -9.45 5.06 6.76
CA VAL A 53 -8.79 6.11 7.54
C VAL A 53 -9.29 6.13 8.98
N SER A 54 -8.47 6.69 9.87
CA SER A 54 -8.73 6.75 11.31
C SER A 54 -9.89 7.67 11.70
N ASP A 55 -10.14 8.72 10.92
CA ASP A 55 -11.06 9.80 11.28
C ASP A 55 -11.60 10.54 10.02
N PRO A 56 -12.82 11.12 10.06
CA PRO A 56 -13.38 11.86 8.94
C PRO A 56 -12.55 13.08 8.48
N ALA A 57 -11.80 13.73 9.36
CA ALA A 57 -10.91 14.83 9.01
C ALA A 57 -9.74 14.35 8.15
N ALA A 58 -9.20 13.15 8.40
CA ALA A 58 -8.17 12.56 7.56
C ALA A 58 -8.70 12.25 6.15
N ARG A 59 -9.92 11.70 6.04
CA ARG A 59 -10.61 11.53 4.75
C ARG A 59 -10.76 12.87 4.03
N ARG A 60 -11.19 13.90 4.74
CA ARG A 60 -11.41 15.23 4.15
C ARG A 60 -10.11 15.88 3.68
N ALA A 61 -9.03 15.79 4.44
CA ALA A 61 -7.73 16.31 4.05
C ALA A 61 -7.18 15.61 2.80
N LEU A 62 -7.34 14.29 2.71
CA LEU A 62 -6.91 13.53 1.53
C LEU A 62 -7.73 13.88 0.28
N LEU A 63 -9.06 13.98 0.42
CA LEU A 63 -9.93 14.37 -0.69
C LEU A 63 -9.65 15.82 -1.13
N ASP A 64 -9.44 16.74 -0.20
CA ASP A 64 -9.10 18.13 -0.50
C ASP A 64 -7.79 18.21 -1.29
N ALA A 65 -6.73 17.54 -0.81
CA ALA A 65 -5.43 17.48 -1.49
C ALA A 65 -5.51 16.89 -2.91
N VAL A 66 -6.36 15.89 -3.12
CA VAL A 66 -6.58 15.30 -4.44
C VAL A 66 -7.38 16.24 -5.35
N ILE A 67 -8.43 16.87 -4.84
CA ILE A 67 -9.27 17.80 -5.62
C ILE A 67 -8.49 19.05 -6.03
N THR A 68 -7.61 19.56 -5.16
CA THR A 68 -6.80 20.75 -5.46
C THR A 68 -5.62 20.47 -6.38
N SER A 69 -5.30 19.20 -6.65
CA SER A 69 -4.14 18.83 -7.48
C SER A 69 -4.32 19.17 -8.97
N THR A 70 -5.55 19.34 -9.46
CA THR A 70 -5.86 19.63 -10.87
C THR A 70 -7.29 20.16 -11.02
N ASP A 71 -7.48 21.16 -11.89
CA ASP A 71 -8.78 21.81 -12.13
C ASP A 71 -9.85 20.93 -12.80
N ASP A 72 -9.44 19.85 -13.48
CA ASP A 72 -10.31 18.91 -14.21
C ASP A 72 -10.15 17.49 -13.65
N VAL A 73 -10.72 17.22 -12.46
CA VAL A 73 -10.62 15.90 -11.81
C VAL A 73 -11.98 15.35 -11.39
N THR A 74 -12.22 14.08 -11.73
CA THR A 74 -13.34 13.28 -11.22
C THR A 74 -12.81 12.40 -10.09
N VAL A 75 -13.22 12.66 -8.86
CA VAL A 75 -12.79 11.86 -7.69
C VAL A 75 -13.81 10.79 -7.36
N ILE A 76 -13.38 9.53 -7.41
CA ILE A 76 -14.15 8.38 -6.92
C ILE A 76 -13.67 8.06 -5.51
N ASP A 77 -14.44 8.49 -4.53
CA ASP A 77 -14.18 8.17 -3.12
C ASP A 77 -14.75 6.79 -2.75
N ARG A 78 -13.86 5.91 -2.28
CA ARG A 78 -14.16 4.62 -1.66
C ARG A 78 -13.42 4.47 -0.33
N LEU A 79 -13.22 5.58 0.38
CA LEU A 79 -12.64 5.57 1.71
C LEU A 79 -13.68 5.17 2.75
N ASP A 80 -13.32 4.20 3.57
CA ASP A 80 -14.01 3.88 4.80
C ASP A 80 -13.38 4.63 5.98
N VAL A 81 -14.16 4.87 7.04
CA VAL A 81 -13.67 5.50 8.28
C VAL A 81 -13.82 4.50 9.41
N ALA A 82 -12.69 4.02 9.92
CA ALA A 82 -12.64 3.10 11.05
C ALA A 82 -11.81 3.71 12.18
N PRO A 83 -12.42 4.01 13.34
CA PRO A 83 -11.66 4.53 14.48
C PRO A 83 -10.68 3.47 15.01
N GLY A 84 -9.48 3.90 15.39
CA GLY A 84 -8.45 3.04 15.98
C GLY A 84 -7.47 2.39 15.00
N VAL A 85 -7.61 2.61 13.69
CA VAL A 85 -6.61 2.23 12.69
C VAL A 85 -5.50 3.28 12.60
N THR A 86 -4.29 2.85 12.26
CA THR A 86 -3.16 3.77 12.02
C THR A 86 -3.04 4.07 10.53
N THR A 87 -3.04 5.35 10.16
CA THR A 87 -2.70 5.81 8.82
C THR A 87 -1.69 6.96 8.89
N PRO A 88 -0.84 7.17 7.87
CA PRO A 88 -0.01 8.34 7.80
C PRO A 88 -0.85 9.62 7.79
N ASN A 89 -0.24 10.72 8.27
CA ASN A 89 -0.91 12.01 8.27
C ASN A 89 -0.99 12.57 6.85
N PHE A 90 -2.19 12.67 6.29
CA PHE A 90 -2.41 13.20 4.94
C PHE A 90 -2.50 14.73 4.87
N SER A 91 -2.46 15.45 6.00
CA SER A 91 -2.61 16.91 6.02
C SER A 91 -1.53 17.67 5.24
N GLY A 92 -0.36 17.06 4.99
CA GLY A 92 0.73 17.63 4.21
C GLY A 92 0.88 17.03 2.82
N SER A 93 -0.11 16.28 2.33
CA SER A 93 0.02 15.49 1.09
C SER A 93 -0.24 16.26 -0.20
N ALA A 94 -0.84 17.46 -0.13
CA ALA A 94 -1.15 18.26 -1.32
C ALA A 94 0.04 18.49 -2.27
N PRO A 95 1.25 18.86 -1.80
CA PRO A 95 2.41 19.03 -2.68
C PRO A 95 2.81 17.75 -3.44
N VAL A 96 2.51 16.56 -2.89
CA VAL A 96 2.78 15.28 -3.55
C VAL A 96 1.88 15.11 -4.77
N PHE A 97 0.57 15.37 -4.60
CA PHE A 97 -0.40 15.25 -5.69
C PHE A 97 -0.25 16.37 -6.72
N GLU A 98 0.11 17.58 -6.31
CA GLU A 98 0.46 18.68 -7.21
C GLU A 98 1.69 18.36 -8.06
N ALA A 99 2.76 17.82 -7.46
CA ALA A 99 3.94 17.38 -8.21
C ALA A 99 3.61 16.21 -9.16
N ALA A 100 2.68 15.34 -8.77
CA ALA A 100 2.22 14.21 -9.58
C ALA A 100 1.14 14.60 -10.61
N ALA A 101 0.70 15.86 -10.65
CA ALA A 101 -0.39 16.32 -11.52
C ALA A 101 -0.07 16.18 -13.02
N ALA A 102 1.20 16.09 -13.41
CA ALA A 102 1.63 15.81 -14.78
C ALA A 102 1.65 14.30 -15.12
N ILE A 103 1.58 13.41 -14.13
CA ILE A 103 1.67 11.95 -14.28
C ILE A 103 0.25 11.39 -14.40
N GLY A 104 -0.15 11.00 -15.62
CA GLY A 104 -1.52 10.59 -15.94
C GLY A 104 -1.94 9.24 -15.35
N ASP A 105 -0.98 8.37 -15.08
CA ASP A 105 -1.15 7.01 -14.52
C ASP A 105 -0.51 6.89 -13.12
N PHE A 106 -0.46 8.01 -12.38
CA PHE A 106 0.08 8.05 -11.03
C PHE A 106 -0.71 7.17 -10.07
N ALA A 107 -0.01 6.38 -9.27
CA ALA A 107 -0.61 5.65 -8.17
C ALA A 107 0.25 5.74 -6.91
N LEU A 108 -0.41 6.02 -5.79
CA LEU A 108 0.15 6.04 -4.45
C LEU A 108 -0.52 4.93 -3.64
N SER A 109 0.28 4.12 -2.97
CA SER A 109 -0.20 3.10 -2.04
C SER A 109 0.53 3.24 -0.71
N VAL A 110 -0.22 3.22 0.37
CA VAL A 110 0.27 3.17 1.74
C VAL A 110 0.01 1.77 2.26
N SER A 111 1.05 1.13 2.78
CA SER A 111 0.94 -0.15 3.47
C SER A 111 1.89 -0.16 4.65
N GLY A 112 1.36 -0.28 5.87
CA GLY A 112 2.17 -0.11 7.08
C GLY A 112 2.77 1.28 7.15
N ASP A 113 4.07 1.35 7.40
CA ASP A 113 4.86 2.57 7.42
C ASP A 113 5.47 2.93 6.06
N THR A 114 5.10 2.25 4.98
CA THR A 114 5.68 2.48 3.65
C THR A 114 4.67 3.15 2.71
N VAL A 115 5.11 4.21 2.05
CA VAL A 115 4.40 4.87 0.95
C VAL A 115 5.11 4.52 -0.35
N THR A 116 4.40 3.84 -1.23
CA THR A 116 4.87 3.46 -2.57
C THR A 116 4.28 4.41 -3.60
N LEU A 117 5.14 4.96 -4.46
CA LEU A 117 4.80 5.89 -5.53
C LEU A 117 5.10 5.19 -6.88
N THR A 118 4.10 5.08 -7.74
CA THR A 118 4.16 4.37 -9.02
C THR A 118 3.51 5.20 -10.12
N GLY A 119 3.84 4.90 -11.38
CA GLY A 119 3.37 5.62 -12.56
C GLY A 119 4.50 5.98 -13.51
N THR A 120 4.16 6.70 -14.57
CA THR A 120 5.05 7.03 -15.69
C THR A 120 5.24 8.55 -15.77
N ALA A 121 6.40 9.02 -15.29
CA ALA A 121 6.78 10.42 -15.42
C ALA A 121 7.44 10.68 -16.78
N ALA A 122 7.19 11.85 -17.38
CA ALA A 122 7.82 12.22 -18.64
C ALA A 122 9.32 12.54 -18.45
N LYS A 123 9.71 12.98 -17.25
CA LYS A 123 11.09 13.35 -16.90
C LYS A 123 11.51 12.85 -15.54
N ALA A 124 12.80 12.52 -15.41
CA ALA A 124 13.41 12.17 -14.12
C ALA A 124 13.25 13.27 -13.04
N ALA A 125 13.22 14.54 -13.46
CA ALA A 125 13.00 15.66 -12.55
C ALA A 125 11.59 15.67 -11.94
N GLU A 126 10.57 15.22 -12.69
CA GLU A 126 9.19 15.12 -12.20
C GLU A 126 9.08 14.00 -11.17
N ALA A 127 9.64 12.82 -11.48
CA ALA A 127 9.70 11.70 -10.54
C ALA A 127 10.45 12.07 -9.25
N ALA A 128 11.55 12.83 -9.36
CA ALA A 128 12.29 13.32 -8.21
C ALA A 128 11.48 14.33 -7.38
N ALA A 129 10.77 15.27 -8.02
CA ALA A 129 9.94 16.24 -7.33
C ALA A 129 8.84 15.57 -6.50
N VAL A 130 8.18 14.55 -7.06
CA VAL A 130 7.15 13.77 -6.35
C VAL A 130 7.74 13.02 -5.15
N ALA A 131 8.91 12.40 -5.32
CA ALA A 131 9.58 11.69 -4.23
C ALA A 131 10.04 12.64 -3.11
N GLU A 132 10.56 13.83 -3.44
CA GLU A 132 10.95 14.83 -2.44
C GLU A 132 9.74 15.38 -1.69
N ALA A 133 8.65 15.70 -2.39
CA ALA A 133 7.39 16.10 -1.77
C ALA A 133 6.86 15.02 -0.81
N ALA A 134 6.96 13.74 -1.18
CA ALA A 134 6.52 12.64 -0.33
C ALA A 134 7.38 12.49 0.93
N LYS A 135 8.69 12.72 0.84
CA LYS A 135 9.59 12.74 2.01
C LYS A 135 9.29 13.89 2.96
N ASP A 136 8.94 15.06 2.43
CA ASP A 136 8.55 16.22 3.22
C ASP A 136 7.19 16.00 3.91
N ALA A 137 6.22 15.45 3.19
CA ALA A 137 4.90 15.11 3.72
C ALA A 137 4.96 14.02 4.80
N TRP A 138 5.81 13.01 4.60
CA TRP A 138 5.90 11.84 5.47
C TRP A 138 7.34 11.50 5.87
N PRO A 139 8.00 12.35 6.70
CA PRO A 139 9.42 12.19 7.03
C PRO A 139 9.72 10.95 7.90
N ARG A 140 8.69 10.31 8.45
CA ARG A 140 8.79 9.08 9.25
C ARG A 140 8.40 7.81 8.48
N ALA A 141 7.85 7.95 7.28
CA ALA A 141 7.46 6.81 6.45
C ALA A 141 8.61 6.38 5.53
N GLY A 142 8.68 5.09 5.21
CA GLY A 142 9.53 4.60 4.13
C GLY A 142 8.95 5.03 2.79
N ILE A 143 9.68 5.82 2.00
CA ILE A 143 9.24 6.23 0.66
C ILE A 143 9.86 5.30 -0.38
N ALA A 144 9.04 4.47 -1.01
CA ALA A 144 9.40 3.64 -2.15
C ALA A 144 9.03 4.38 -3.45
N ASN A 145 10.02 5.00 -4.10
CA ASN A 145 9.83 5.66 -5.39
C ASN A 145 10.05 4.67 -6.54
N GLU A 146 8.96 4.21 -7.14
CA GLU A 146 8.93 3.28 -8.27
C GLU A 146 8.37 3.95 -9.55
N LEU A 147 8.48 5.28 -9.64
CA LEU A 147 8.11 6.03 -10.83
C LEU A 147 9.06 5.67 -11.99
N ALA A 148 8.48 5.16 -13.08
CA ALA A 148 9.17 4.91 -14.33
C ALA A 148 9.28 6.22 -15.14
N ILE A 149 10.27 6.26 -16.04
CA ILE A 149 10.42 7.35 -17.01
C ILE A 149 10.05 6.81 -18.39
N GLY A 150 9.10 7.44 -19.08
CA GLY A 150 8.53 6.93 -20.34
C GLY A 150 7.86 7.98 -21.21
#